data_AF-A0A7C5D381-F1
#
_entry.id   AF-A0A7C5D381-F1
#
_cell.length_a   1.000
_cell.length_b   1.000
_cell.length_c   1.000
_cell.angle_alpha   90.00
_cell.angle_beta   90.00
_cell.angle_gamma   90.00
#
_symmetry.space_group_name_H-M   'P 1'
#
loop_
_entity.id
_entity.type
_entity.pdbx_description
1 polymer ?
#
loop_
_entity_poly.entity_id
_entity_poly.type
_entity_poly.pdbx_seq_one_letter_code
_entity_poly.pdbx_strand_id
1 'polypeptide(L)'
;MNLLNKTYVYALDPTGFILSLLYLVVLSGALVSIARMMKLSFSDKSIIGLFLYYYLFFIFTTLMPIVPNFPDTDLFSQIITANFYPETHTLGVRLFYYVTSPLRMLSFLKLEPFIVFQLFLFVFSLMIVWKSWQIVAEKNRIDSSTGASTFLLLCALYPSFLLFVPIPLREFWVLFGFSILFYAIVKKYYEEGSLLDAGLGYIVLGSMILLTAR
;
A
#
# COMPACT_ATOMS: atom_id res chain seq x y z
N MET A 1 -24.84 5.92 -26.16
CA MET A 1 -23.80 5.31 -25.32
C MET A 1 -23.73 6.15 -24.05
N ASN A 2 -24.29 5.64 -22.94
CA ASN A 2 -24.60 6.40 -21.74
C ASN A 2 -23.34 6.61 -20.90
N LEU A 3 -22.59 7.69 -21.17
CA LEU A 3 -21.40 8.12 -20.40
C LEU A 3 -21.71 8.47 -18.93
N LEU A 4 -22.99 8.62 -18.59
CA LEU A 4 -23.46 8.95 -17.23
C LEU A 4 -23.94 7.73 -16.42
N ASN A 5 -24.07 6.56 -17.03
CA ASN A 5 -24.72 5.41 -16.39
C ASN A 5 -23.76 4.28 -16.02
N LYS A 6 -22.45 4.53 -16.11
CA LYS A 6 -21.42 3.62 -15.62
C LYS A 6 -20.64 4.31 -14.50
N THR A 7 -20.57 3.59 -13.38
CA THR A 7 -19.48 3.60 -12.39
C THR A 7 -19.35 4.83 -11.49
N TYR A 8 -20.12 4.82 -10.41
CA TYR A 8 -19.62 5.24 -9.09
C TYR A 8 -20.03 4.18 -8.06
N VAL A 9 -19.33 3.04 -8.06
CA VAL A 9 -19.51 1.97 -7.06
C VAL A 9 -18.73 2.34 -5.79
N TYR A 10 -19.02 3.52 -5.22
CA TYR A 10 -18.54 3.94 -3.90
C TYR A 10 -19.55 4.95 -3.35
N ALA A 11 -20.81 4.54 -3.16
CA ALA A 11 -21.66 5.33 -2.28
C ALA A 11 -20.96 5.32 -0.93
N LEU A 12 -20.42 6.47 -0.50
CA LEU A 12 -19.73 6.57 0.76
C LEU A 12 -20.68 6.09 1.86
N ASP A 13 -20.40 4.92 2.42
CA ASP A 13 -21.26 4.34 3.45
C ASP A 13 -20.97 5.13 4.72
N PRO A 14 -21.95 5.83 5.34
CA PRO A 14 -21.70 6.65 6.51
C PRO A 14 -20.98 5.89 7.63
N THR A 15 -21.28 4.60 7.77
CA THR A 15 -20.63 3.76 8.77
C THR A 15 -19.22 3.34 8.36
N GLY A 16 -18.98 3.10 7.06
CA GLY A 16 -17.64 2.89 6.49
C GLY A 16 -16.76 4.13 6.67
N PHE A 17 -17.32 5.32 6.48
CA PHE A 17 -16.61 6.59 6.63
C PHE A 17 -16.18 6.83 8.08
N ILE A 18 -17.09 6.66 9.04
CA ILE A 18 -16.78 6.79 10.47
C ILE A 18 -15.68 5.80 10.89
N LEU A 19 -15.78 4.54 10.45
CA LEU A 19 -14.75 3.53 10.72
C LEU A 19 -13.41 3.89 10.09
N SER A 20 -13.41 4.43 8.88
CA SER A 20 -12.20 4.87 8.18
C SER A 20 -11.49 5.99 8.94
N LEU A 21 -12.21 6.95 9.52
CA LEU A 21 -11.62 7.99 10.37
C LEU A 21 -10.94 7.41 11.63
N LEU A 22 -11.58 6.43 12.29
CA LEU A 22 -10.98 5.74 13.42
C LEU A 22 -9.70 5.00 13.01
N TYR A 23 -9.74 4.28 11.88
CA TYR A 23 -8.59 3.56 11.36
C TYR A 23 -7.45 4.49 10.93
N LEU A 24 -7.75 5.66 10.37
CA LEU A 24 -6.71 6.65 10.06
C LEU A 24 -5.92 7.04 11.31
N VAL A 25 -6.58 7.25 12.46
CA VAL A 25 -5.89 7.59 13.71
C VAL A 25 -5.02 6.43 14.18
N VAL A 26 -5.59 5.23 14.27
CA VAL A 26 -4.88 4.04 14.77
C VAL A 26 -3.69 3.68 13.87
N LEU A 27 -3.91 3.63 12.56
CA LEU A 27 -2.90 3.25 11.58
C LEU A 27 -1.84 4.34 11.39
N SER A 28 -2.18 5.62 11.56
CA SER A 28 -1.17 6.69 11.63
C SER A 28 -0.22 6.48 12.81
N GLY A 29 -0.78 6.16 13.99
CA GLY A 29 0.03 5.82 15.16
C GLY A 29 0.95 4.61 14.92
N ALA A 30 0.42 3.58 14.24
CA ALA A 30 1.20 2.41 13.84
C ALA A 30 2.33 2.77 12.86
N LEU A 31 2.06 3.55 11.80
CA LEU A 31 3.07 4.00 10.84
C LEU A 31 4.18 4.80 11.51
N VAL A 32 3.84 5.74 12.40
CA VAL A 32 4.83 6.51 13.17
C VAL A 32 5.67 5.60 14.05
N SER A 33 5.04 4.64 14.73
CA SER A 33 5.74 3.69 15.61
C SER A 33 6.72 2.84 14.81
N ILE A 34 6.29 2.30 13.66
CA ILE A 34 7.13 1.55 12.73
C ILE A 34 8.29 2.43 12.20
N ALA A 35 8.01 3.68 11.81
CA ALA A 35 9.03 4.61 11.31
C ALA A 35 10.14 4.86 12.33
N ARG A 36 9.76 5.05 13.59
CA ARG A 36 10.69 5.24 14.71
C ARG A 36 11.48 3.96 15.00
N MET A 37 10.83 2.79 15.00
CA MET A 37 11.51 1.49 15.14
C MET A 37 12.55 1.27 14.03
N MET A 38 12.23 1.64 12.80
CA MET A 38 13.12 1.55 11.64
C MET A 38 14.18 2.67 11.59
N LYS A 39 14.08 3.68 12.46
CA LYS A 39 14.93 4.88 12.49
C LYS A 39 14.97 5.62 11.15
N LEU A 40 13.80 5.84 10.54
CA LEU A 40 13.69 6.58 9.29
C LEU A 40 14.00 8.07 9.49
N SER A 41 14.56 8.71 8.47
CA SER A 41 14.83 10.16 8.46
C SER A 41 13.60 11.02 8.16
N PHE A 42 12.44 10.42 7.94
CA PHE A 42 11.18 11.15 7.74
C PHE A 42 10.69 11.76 9.04
N SER A 43 10.08 12.95 8.96
CA SER A 43 9.31 13.48 10.09
C SER A 43 7.98 12.73 10.23
N ASP A 44 7.52 12.51 11.46
CA ASP A 44 6.23 11.89 11.75
C ASP A 44 5.08 12.60 11.00
N LYS A 45 5.14 13.95 10.94
CA LYS A 45 4.16 14.78 10.24
C LYS A 45 4.14 14.50 8.74
N SER A 46 5.28 14.24 8.12
CA SER A 46 5.37 13.95 6.69
C SER A 46 4.75 12.59 6.36
N ILE A 47 4.93 11.59 7.23
CA ILE A 47 4.34 10.25 7.06
C ILE A 47 2.81 10.33 7.18
N ILE A 48 2.32 10.97 8.25
CA ILE A 48 0.89 11.20 8.47
C ILE A 48 0.31 12.02 7.32
N GLY A 49 1.01 13.07 6.89
CA GLY A 49 0.60 13.94 5.78
C GLY A 49 0.47 13.17 4.47
N LEU A 50 1.41 12.27 4.16
CA LEU A 50 1.32 11.42 2.96
C LEU A 50 0.15 10.44 3.03
N PHE A 51 -0.05 9.79 4.19
CA PHE A 51 -1.16 8.87 4.39
C PHE A 51 -2.52 9.56 4.25
N LEU A 52 -2.68 10.72 4.89
CA LEU A 52 -3.87 11.56 4.75
C LEU A 52 -4.06 12.09 3.33
N TYR A 53 -2.98 12.48 2.65
CA TYR A 53 -3.04 12.96 1.26
C TYR A 53 -3.69 11.92 0.34
N TYR A 54 -3.24 10.66 0.38
CA TYR A 54 -3.84 9.62 -0.46
C TYR A 54 -5.27 9.27 -0.06
N TYR A 55 -5.60 9.32 1.24
CA TYR A 55 -6.98 9.11 1.67
C TYR A 55 -7.91 10.22 1.18
N LEU A 56 -7.50 11.49 1.31
CA LEU A 56 -8.26 12.61 0.78
C LEU A 56 -8.35 12.57 -0.73
N PHE A 57 -7.30 12.13 -1.41
CA PHE A 57 -7.32 11.92 -2.86
C PHE A 57 -8.33 10.83 -3.23
N PHE A 58 -8.38 9.70 -2.52
CA PHE A 58 -9.42 8.68 -2.70
C PHE A 58 -10.85 9.25 -2.56
N ILE A 59 -11.12 9.98 -1.48
CA ILE A 59 -12.42 10.65 -1.27
C ILE A 59 -12.73 11.61 -2.40
N PHE A 60 -11.75 12.42 -2.81
CA PHE A 60 -11.91 13.36 -3.91
C PHE A 60 -12.22 12.66 -5.25
N THR A 61 -11.52 11.58 -5.57
CA THR A 61 -11.78 10.78 -6.80
C THR A 61 -13.11 10.06 -6.79
N THR A 62 -13.65 9.78 -5.60
CA THR A 62 -15.01 9.23 -5.43
C THR A 62 -16.08 10.28 -5.76
N LEU A 63 -15.82 11.56 -5.43
CA LEU A 63 -16.73 12.68 -5.68
C LEU A 63 -16.56 13.30 -7.08
N MET A 64 -15.36 13.22 -7.66
CA MET A 64 -15.02 13.76 -8.96
C MET A 64 -14.32 12.69 -9.82
N PRO A 65 -14.87 12.29 -10.98
CA PRO A 65 -14.33 11.24 -11.86
C PRO A 65 -13.09 11.67 -12.64
N ILE A 66 -12.04 12.13 -11.94
CA ILE A 66 -10.78 12.52 -12.58
C ILE A 66 -9.96 11.29 -12.93
N VAL A 67 -10.10 10.20 -12.17
CA VAL A 67 -9.42 8.93 -12.41
C VAL A 67 -10.30 8.03 -13.27
N PRO A 68 -9.78 7.47 -14.38
CA PRO A 68 -10.55 6.57 -15.22
C PRO A 68 -10.94 5.29 -14.46
N ASN A 69 -12.15 4.80 -14.70
CA ASN A 69 -12.57 3.52 -14.15
C ASN A 69 -11.83 2.38 -14.84
N PHE A 70 -11.03 1.65 -14.07
CA PHE A 70 -10.39 0.42 -14.53
C PHE A 70 -11.41 -0.72 -14.62
N PRO A 71 -11.30 -1.61 -15.61
CA PRO A 71 -12.27 -2.68 -15.84
C PRO A 71 -12.34 -3.69 -14.68
N ASP A 72 -11.23 -3.88 -13.95
CA ASP A 72 -11.13 -4.84 -12.87
C ASP A 72 -11.62 -4.29 -11.51
N THR A 73 -11.88 -2.98 -11.42
CA THR A 73 -12.27 -2.32 -10.16
C THR A 73 -13.53 -2.94 -9.57
N ASP A 74 -14.54 -3.22 -10.40
CA ASP A 74 -15.81 -3.79 -9.94
C ASP A 74 -15.63 -5.22 -9.40
N LEU A 75 -14.80 -6.01 -10.07
CA LEU A 75 -14.48 -7.38 -9.65
C LEU A 75 -13.82 -7.38 -8.27
N PHE A 76 -12.77 -6.60 -8.08
CA PHE A 76 -12.07 -6.55 -6.79
C PHE A 76 -12.94 -5.91 -5.69
N SER A 77 -13.77 -4.93 -6.03
CA SER A 77 -14.74 -4.35 -5.10
C SER A 77 -15.77 -5.38 -4.63
N GLN A 78 -16.23 -6.28 -5.51
CA GLN A 78 -17.13 -7.38 -5.13
C GLN A 78 -16.43 -8.46 -4.29
N ILE A 79 -15.16 -8.76 -4.58
CA ILE A 79 -14.35 -9.63 -3.72
C ILE A 79 -14.28 -9.06 -2.30
N ILE A 80 -14.14 -7.73 -2.17
CA ILE A 80 -14.05 -7.04 -0.88
C ILE A 80 -15.40 -7.00 -0.15
N THR A 81 -16.44 -6.55 -0.85
CA THR A 81 -17.72 -6.20 -0.22
C THR A 81 -18.70 -7.36 -0.12
N ALA A 82 -18.76 -8.21 -1.15
CA ALA A 82 -19.65 -9.37 -1.19
C ALA A 82 -18.93 -10.66 -0.75
N ASN A 83 -17.64 -10.59 -0.41
CA ASN A 83 -16.78 -11.75 -0.16
C ASN A 83 -16.90 -12.80 -1.30
N PHE A 84 -17.00 -12.31 -2.54
CA PHE A 84 -17.18 -13.13 -3.73
C PHE A 84 -15.88 -13.89 -4.09
N TYR A 85 -15.97 -15.19 -4.36
CA TYR A 85 -14.83 -15.98 -4.84
C TYR A 85 -14.85 -16.11 -6.38
N PRO A 86 -13.83 -15.61 -7.10
CA PRO A 86 -13.83 -15.57 -8.56
C PRO A 86 -13.25 -16.87 -9.17
N GLU A 87 -14.05 -17.94 -9.18
CA GLU A 87 -13.62 -19.31 -9.58
C GLU A 87 -12.97 -19.39 -10.97
N THR A 88 -13.52 -18.66 -11.94
CA THR A 88 -13.13 -18.70 -13.36
C THR A 88 -12.02 -17.73 -13.74
N HIS A 89 -11.53 -16.92 -12.79
CA HIS A 89 -10.51 -15.90 -13.06
C HIS A 89 -9.09 -16.44 -12.89
N THR A 90 -8.10 -15.61 -13.26
CA THR A 90 -6.68 -15.95 -13.16
C THR A 90 -6.28 -16.33 -11.74
N LEU A 91 -5.16 -17.07 -11.60
CA LEU A 91 -4.63 -17.47 -10.30
C LEU A 91 -4.39 -16.26 -9.38
N GLY A 92 -3.81 -15.17 -9.89
CA GLY A 92 -3.57 -13.96 -9.09
C GLY A 92 -4.82 -13.33 -8.51
N VAL A 93 -5.93 -13.31 -9.24
CA VAL A 93 -7.21 -12.80 -8.72
C VAL A 93 -7.74 -13.73 -7.61
N ARG A 94 -7.61 -15.05 -7.77
CA ARG A 94 -8.01 -16.02 -6.75
C ARG A 94 -7.11 -15.96 -5.51
N LEU A 95 -5.81 -15.73 -5.67
CA LEU A 95 -4.87 -15.57 -4.56
C LEU A 95 -5.11 -14.25 -3.83
N PHE A 96 -5.47 -13.17 -4.53
CA PHE A 96 -5.91 -11.93 -3.90
C PHE A 96 -7.08 -12.18 -2.96
N TYR A 97 -8.05 -13.04 -3.32
CA TYR A 97 -9.15 -13.40 -2.41
C TYR A 97 -8.64 -13.99 -1.09
N TYR A 98 -7.67 -14.88 -1.11
CA TYR A 98 -7.15 -15.49 0.12
C TYR A 98 -6.26 -14.55 0.93
N VAL A 99 -5.32 -13.88 0.25
CA VAL A 99 -4.37 -12.97 0.88
C VAL A 99 -5.06 -11.81 1.58
N THR A 100 -6.09 -11.25 0.96
CA THR A 100 -6.79 -10.08 1.51
C THR A 100 -7.85 -10.44 2.54
N SER A 101 -8.10 -11.73 2.80
CA SER A 101 -9.13 -12.18 3.75
C SER A 101 -9.01 -11.52 5.14
N PRO A 102 -7.82 -11.38 5.76
CA PRO A 102 -7.69 -10.69 7.04
C PRO A 102 -8.07 -9.21 6.94
N LEU A 103 -7.64 -8.52 5.88
CA LEU A 103 -7.95 -7.11 5.66
C LEU A 103 -9.44 -6.89 5.40
N ARG A 104 -10.08 -7.80 4.66
CA ARG A 104 -11.53 -7.79 4.41
C ARG A 104 -12.34 -7.99 5.69
N MET A 105 -11.92 -8.92 6.55
CA MET A 105 -12.58 -9.15 7.84
C MET A 105 -12.43 -7.93 8.74
N LEU A 106 -11.23 -7.36 8.84
CA LEU A 106 -10.98 -6.14 9.60
C LEU A 106 -11.72 -4.94 9.02
N SER A 107 -11.92 -4.87 7.71
CA SER A 107 -12.71 -3.81 7.08
C SER A 107 -14.23 -4.02 7.19
N PHE A 108 -14.69 -5.08 7.86
CA PHE A 108 -16.10 -5.47 7.93
C PHE A 108 -16.76 -5.61 6.56
N LEU A 109 -16.00 -6.10 5.57
CA LEU A 109 -16.42 -6.19 4.17
C LEU A 109 -16.86 -4.82 3.60
N LYS A 110 -16.30 -3.72 4.11
CA LYS A 110 -16.51 -2.38 3.58
C LYS A 110 -15.32 -1.93 2.79
N LEU A 111 -15.60 -1.15 1.75
CA LEU A 111 -14.61 -0.76 0.77
C LEU A 111 -13.71 0.36 1.28
N GLU A 112 -14.27 1.40 1.91
CA GLU A 112 -13.46 2.51 2.42
C GLU A 112 -12.46 2.08 3.49
N PRO A 113 -12.83 1.32 4.55
CA PRO A 113 -11.85 0.90 5.55
C PRO A 113 -10.80 -0.05 4.94
N PHE A 114 -11.18 -0.83 3.91
CA PHE A 114 -10.23 -1.64 3.16
C PHE A 114 -9.21 -0.76 2.42
N ILE A 115 -9.65 0.31 1.76
CA ILE A 115 -8.76 1.29 1.14
C ILE A 115 -7.82 1.90 2.16
N VAL A 116 -8.29 2.23 3.38
CA VAL A 116 -7.40 2.71 4.45
C VAL A 116 -6.28 1.71 4.78
N PHE A 117 -6.59 0.41 4.88
CA PHE A 117 -5.57 -0.63 5.07
C PHE A 117 -4.61 -0.76 3.88
N GLN A 118 -5.13 -0.67 2.66
CA GLN A 118 -4.33 -0.67 1.45
C GLN A 118 -3.37 0.53 1.42
N LEU A 119 -3.85 1.73 1.73
CA LEU A 119 -3.03 2.95 1.85
C LEU A 119 -1.97 2.81 2.94
N PHE A 120 -2.31 2.18 4.06
CA PHE A 120 -1.36 1.89 5.14
C PHE A 120 -0.22 0.99 4.63
N LEU A 121 -0.54 -0.12 3.95
CA LEU A 121 0.46 -1.02 3.38
C LEU A 121 1.30 -0.32 2.31
N PHE A 122 0.69 0.54 1.50
CA PHE A 122 1.40 1.34 0.51
C PHE A 122 2.43 2.29 1.17
N VAL A 123 2.02 3.10 2.15
CA VAL A 123 2.95 4.01 2.85
C VAL A 123 4.04 3.22 3.57
N PHE A 124 3.69 2.08 4.18
CA PHE A 124 4.67 1.20 4.79
C PHE A 124 5.67 0.63 3.77
N SER A 125 5.22 0.29 2.56
CA SER A 125 6.10 -0.15 1.46
C SER A 125 7.12 0.94 1.11
N LEU A 126 6.69 2.20 1.01
CA LEU A 126 7.57 3.33 0.73
C LEU A 126 8.60 3.55 1.85
N MET A 127 8.20 3.35 3.11
CA MET A 127 9.09 3.40 4.26
C MET A 127 10.18 2.31 4.19
N ILE A 128 9.82 1.09 3.78
CA ILE A 128 10.78 -0.01 3.56
C ILE A 128 11.76 0.31 2.43
N VAL A 129 11.26 0.86 1.32
CA VAL A 129 12.11 1.30 0.20
C VAL A 129 13.08 2.40 0.65
N TRP A 130 12.60 3.40 1.39
CA TRP A 130 13.47 4.44 1.91
C TRP A 130 14.49 3.90 2.89
N LYS A 131 14.12 2.96 3.76
CA LYS A 131 15.08 2.32 4.67
C LYS A 131 16.19 1.63 3.89
N SER A 132 15.84 0.97 2.79
CA SER A 132 16.81 0.35 1.89
C SER A 132 17.78 1.40 1.34
N TRP A 133 17.28 2.55 0.90
CA TRP A 133 18.13 3.67 0.49
C TRP A 133 19.06 4.16 1.61
N GLN A 134 18.56 4.30 2.86
CA GLN A 134 19.39 4.71 3.98
C GLN A 134 20.57 3.77 4.21
N ILE A 135 20.38 2.45 4.11
CA ILE A 135 21.46 1.46 4.22
C ILE A 135 22.55 1.71 3.16
N VAL A 136 22.13 1.94 1.91
CA VAL A 136 23.05 2.24 0.81
C VAL A 136 23.79 3.55 1.05
N ALA A 137 23.06 4.61 1.46
CA ALA A 137 23.63 5.93 1.73
C ALA A 137 24.67 5.87 2.86
N GLU A 138 24.35 5.19 3.97
CA GLU A 138 25.24 5.01 5.11
C GLU A 138 26.53 4.29 4.72
N LYS A 139 26.45 3.19 3.95
CA LYS A 139 27.66 2.49 3.47
C LYS A 139 28.52 3.39 2.58
N ASN A 140 27.90 4.25 1.76
CA ASN A 140 28.60 5.17 0.86
C ASN A 140 28.95 6.52 1.50
N ARG A 141 28.74 6.70 2.81
CA ARG A 141 28.99 7.96 3.56
C ARG A 141 28.22 9.16 3.01
N ILE A 142 27.06 8.91 2.41
CA ILE A 142 26.10 9.94 1.99
C ILE A 142 25.16 10.20 3.15
N ASP A 143 24.86 11.47 3.43
CA ASP A 143 23.87 11.82 4.44
C ASP A 143 22.48 11.28 4.06
N SER A 144 22.00 10.31 4.85
CA SER A 144 20.75 9.59 4.62
C SER A 144 19.50 10.42 4.93
N SER A 145 19.65 11.63 5.47
CA SER A 145 18.56 12.59 5.64
C SER A 145 18.34 13.44 4.38
N THR A 146 19.38 13.61 3.58
CA THR A 146 19.33 14.39 2.34
C THR A 146 18.45 13.67 1.31
N GLY A 147 17.41 14.37 0.82
CA GLY A 147 16.48 13.85 -0.20
C GLY A 147 15.23 13.17 0.33
N ALA A 148 15.06 13.01 1.65
CA ALA A 148 13.87 12.38 2.24
C ALA A 148 12.57 13.10 1.85
N SER A 149 12.54 14.43 1.98
CA SER A 149 11.38 15.24 1.57
C SER A 149 11.12 15.18 0.06
N THR A 150 12.17 15.17 -0.75
CA THR A 150 12.07 15.03 -2.20
C THR A 150 11.49 13.68 -2.59
N PHE A 151 11.92 12.59 -1.94
CA PHE A 151 11.37 11.27 -2.15
C PHE A 151 9.87 11.21 -1.83
N LEU A 152 9.44 11.76 -0.68
CA LEU A 152 8.02 11.80 -0.32
C LEU A 152 7.20 12.64 -1.31
N LEU A 153 7.73 13.78 -1.76
CA LEU A 153 7.08 14.62 -2.76
C LEU A 153 6.94 13.89 -4.10
N LEU A 154 8.00 13.21 -4.55
CA LEU A 154 7.97 12.40 -5.77
C LEU A 154 6.97 11.27 -5.65
N CYS A 155 6.89 10.59 -4.50
CA CYS A 155 5.88 9.56 -4.27
C CYS A 155 4.47 10.16 -4.37
N ALA A 156 4.20 11.25 -3.63
CA ALA A 156 2.89 11.91 -3.63
C ALA A 156 2.43 12.31 -5.03
N LEU A 157 3.35 12.78 -5.88
CA LEU A 157 3.04 13.26 -7.23
C LEU A 157 3.20 12.19 -8.32
N TYR A 158 3.62 10.97 -7.98
CA TYR A 158 3.86 9.93 -8.98
C TYR A 158 2.54 9.51 -9.64
N PRO A 159 2.36 9.71 -10.96
CA PRO A 159 1.06 9.53 -11.61
C PRO A 159 0.49 8.12 -11.44
N SER A 160 1.32 7.09 -11.53
CA SER A 160 0.86 5.71 -11.35
C SER A 160 0.37 5.45 -9.93
N PHE A 161 0.97 6.06 -8.91
CA PHE A 161 0.44 5.93 -7.55
C PHE A 161 -0.92 6.60 -7.41
N LEU A 162 -1.09 7.80 -7.98
CA LEU A 162 -2.39 8.47 -7.98
C LEU A 162 -3.48 7.66 -8.71
N LEU A 163 -3.12 6.90 -9.74
CA LEU A 163 -4.08 6.07 -10.48
C LEU A 163 -4.42 4.75 -9.78
N PHE A 164 -3.44 4.06 -9.20
CA PHE A 164 -3.62 2.67 -8.75
C PHE A 164 -3.78 2.53 -7.23
N VAL A 165 -3.20 3.42 -6.43
CA VAL A 165 -3.21 3.32 -4.96
C VAL A 165 -4.59 3.61 -4.33
N PRO A 166 -5.40 4.55 -4.85
CA PRO A 166 -6.74 4.82 -4.32
C PRO A 166 -7.81 3.78 -4.73
N ILE A 167 -7.47 2.83 -5.60
CA ILE A 167 -8.42 1.88 -6.19
C ILE A 167 -8.11 0.49 -5.62
N PRO A 168 -9.11 -0.33 -5.26
CA PRO A 168 -8.93 -1.63 -4.59
C PRO A 168 -8.37 -2.70 -5.54
N LEU A 169 -7.15 -2.51 -6.04
CA LEU A 169 -6.52 -3.44 -6.96
C LEU A 169 -5.40 -4.22 -6.25
N ARG A 170 -4.83 -5.23 -6.91
CA ARG A 170 -3.77 -6.08 -6.32
C ARG A 170 -2.40 -5.40 -6.24
N GLU A 171 -2.23 -4.26 -6.91
CA GLU A 171 -0.95 -3.55 -7.09
C GLU A 171 -0.33 -3.14 -5.76
N PHE A 172 -1.12 -2.79 -4.73
CA PHE A 172 -0.55 -2.49 -3.40
C PHE A 172 0.17 -3.71 -2.80
N TRP A 173 -0.35 -4.92 -3.05
CA TRP A 173 0.24 -6.15 -2.55
C TRP A 173 1.53 -6.49 -3.30
N VAL A 174 1.56 -6.24 -4.61
CA VAL A 174 2.78 -6.34 -5.43
C VAL A 174 3.85 -5.38 -4.91
N LEU A 175 3.49 -4.11 -4.70
CA LEU A 175 4.41 -3.08 -4.20
C LEU A 175 4.96 -3.45 -2.81
N PHE A 176 4.10 -3.97 -1.93
CA PHE A 176 4.51 -4.43 -0.61
C PHE A 176 5.50 -5.59 -0.68
N GLY A 177 5.21 -6.64 -1.46
CA GLY A 177 6.13 -7.75 -1.67
C GLY A 177 7.46 -7.33 -2.28
N PHE A 178 7.42 -6.43 -3.28
CA PHE A 178 8.61 -5.89 -3.91
C PHE A 178 9.45 -5.07 -2.93
N SER A 179 8.83 -4.25 -2.07
CA SER A 179 9.55 -3.46 -1.07
C SER A 179 10.32 -4.34 -0.08
N ILE A 180 9.69 -5.42 0.41
CA ILE A 180 10.33 -6.39 1.32
C ILE A 180 11.49 -7.09 0.61
N LEU A 181 11.27 -7.58 -0.61
CA LEU A 181 12.30 -8.25 -1.40
C LEU A 181 13.50 -7.32 -1.65
N PHE A 182 13.23 -6.08 -2.05
CA PHE A 182 14.26 -5.08 -2.32
C PHE A 182 15.08 -4.76 -1.07
N TYR A 183 14.41 -4.54 0.06
CA TYR A 183 15.07 -4.34 1.35
C TYR A 183 15.96 -5.52 1.73
N ALA A 184 15.48 -6.74 1.52
CA ALA A 184 16.23 -7.96 1.81
C ALA A 184 17.51 -8.08 0.96
N ILE A 185 17.42 -7.77 -0.33
CA ILE A 185 18.56 -7.77 -1.25
C ILE A 185 19.59 -6.71 -0.84
N VAL A 186 19.14 -5.48 -0.58
CA VAL A 186 20.00 -4.38 -0.15
C VAL A 186 20.70 -4.73 1.15
N LYS A 187 19.95 -5.20 2.15
CA LYS A 187 20.50 -5.62 3.44
C LYS A 187 21.56 -6.70 3.27
N LYS A 188 21.27 -7.75 2.48
CA LYS A 188 22.20 -8.84 2.20
C LYS A 188 23.51 -8.37 1.53
N TYR A 189 23.43 -7.37 0.66
CA TYR A 189 24.60 -6.89 -0.08
C TYR A 189 25.46 -5.92 0.74
N TYR A 190 24.84 -5.06 1.54
CA TYR A 190 25.52 -3.93 2.19
C TYR A 190 25.80 -4.11 3.68
N GLU A 191 24.96 -4.87 4.40
CA GLU A 191 25.19 -5.28 5.78
C GLU A 191 25.73 -6.72 5.75
N GLU A 192 26.98 -6.93 6.17
CA GLU A 192 27.72 -8.20 6.15
C GLU A 192 27.12 -9.24 7.13
N GLY A 193 25.83 -9.56 6.97
CA GLY A 193 25.16 -10.62 7.69
C GLY A 193 25.43 -11.96 7.05
N SER A 194 25.66 -12.98 7.88
CA SER A 194 25.62 -14.40 7.49
C SER A 194 24.45 -14.65 6.53
N LEU A 195 24.70 -15.45 5.49
CA LEU A 195 23.77 -15.80 4.42
C LEU A 195 22.43 -16.38 4.95
N LEU A 196 22.40 -16.79 6.23
CA LEU A 196 21.29 -17.40 6.95
C LEU A 196 20.48 -16.47 7.87
N ASP A 197 20.93 -15.28 8.26
CA ASP A 197 20.45 -14.68 9.53
C ASP A 197 19.23 -13.74 9.49
N ALA A 198 18.82 -13.24 8.32
CA ALA A 198 17.54 -12.50 8.20
C ALA A 198 17.21 -12.17 6.73
N GLY A 199 18.23 -11.82 5.95
CA GLY A 199 18.06 -11.39 4.56
C GLY A 199 17.42 -12.47 3.69
N LEU A 200 17.82 -13.74 3.84
CA LEU A 200 17.23 -14.83 3.07
C LEU A 200 15.77 -15.07 3.45
N GLY A 201 15.42 -14.94 4.73
CA GLY A 201 14.03 -15.00 5.20
C GLY A 201 13.15 -13.93 4.57
N TYR A 202 13.61 -12.68 4.49
CA TYR A 202 12.88 -11.60 3.81
C TYR A 202 12.84 -11.77 2.29
N ILE A 203 13.88 -12.34 1.66
CA ILE A 203 13.85 -12.69 0.22
C ILE A 203 12.75 -13.72 -0.04
N VAL A 204 12.71 -14.79 0.75
CA VAL A 204 11.68 -15.84 0.64
C VAL A 204 10.30 -15.24 0.88
N LEU A 205 10.13 -14.45 1.94
CA LEU A 205 8.86 -13.79 2.26
C LEU A 205 8.39 -12.87 1.14
N GLY A 206 9.24 -11.95 0.67
CA GLY A 206 8.92 -11.04 -0.44
C GLY A 206 8.60 -11.80 -1.72
N SER A 207 9.35 -12.86 -2.02
CA SER A 207 9.08 -13.72 -3.19
C SER A 207 7.75 -14.46 -3.07
N MET A 208 7.41 -14.99 -1.89
CA MET A 208 6.12 -15.64 -1.65
C MET A 208 4.96 -14.64 -1.81
N ILE A 209 5.11 -13.43 -1.28
CA ILE A 209 4.12 -12.35 -1.46
C ILE A 209 3.94 -12.05 -2.96
N LEU A 210 5.02 -11.90 -3.72
CA LEU A 210 4.96 -11.63 -5.16
C LEU A 210 4.35 -12.79 -5.96
N LEU A 211 4.60 -14.04 -5.57
CA LEU A 211 3.95 -15.21 -6.17
C LEU A 211 2.44 -15.20 -5.95
N THR A 212 1.97 -14.68 -4.81
CA THR A 212 0.53 -14.53 -4.57
C THR A 212 -0.13 -13.37 -5.31
N ALA A 213 0.66 -12.51 -5.94
CA ALA A 213 0.17 -11.34 -6.64
C ALA A 213 0.11 -11.51 -8.18
N ARG A 214 0.66 -12.62 -8.73
CA ARG A 214 0.63 -12.99 -10.15
C ARG A 214 -0.59 -13.84 -10.49
#